data_AF-A0A068N1K4-F1
#
_entry.id   AF-A0A068N1K4-F1
#
_cell.length_a   1.000
_cell.length_b   1.000
_cell.length_c   1.000
_cell.angle_alpha   90.00
_cell.angle_beta   90.00
_cell.angle_gamma   90.00
#
_symmetry.space_group_name_H-M   'P 1'
#
loop_
_entity.id
_entity.type
_entity.pdbx_description
1 polymer ?
#
loop_
_entity_poly.entity_id
_entity_poly.type
_entity_poly.pdbx_seq_one_letter_code
_entity_poly.pdbx_strand_id
1 'polypeptide(L)'
;MYKAIADAIHSQDLATAEQLLAAIGEDGAENPMTGYYQARLAEARGDLNEAEQKFRQLLVISHSPQLLSKIRAGLGRIQAHHQAEAARSLAEHQAAIEEAKAAPEAQSQGIFVLEPLPPAEKQAKAVQFGEIMKIDPYTARLQLPSRAWRLYRTGAIGELNYYHQQCQAAQIPSFSVPLADILALKVFPVFHIESLSPVVTVSYRINRQEEGSFSFTWQDVGQTVEGLLPIFEECVDVNVRGKIQRKTEILDYARICDLHLPQHQTILRFCDQIYEFTQGVSLDNGDSAQGQRGTAHQQWQQLSQLWQTNLPDKPVWKEFKAFAETALDFQELLKLIDPHIPFLRREETNWDKAFHLYSALAFCRNLPPD
;
A
#
# COMPACT_ATOMS: atom_id res chain seq x y z
N MET A 1 -27.01 54.14 3.12
CA MET A 1 -27.06 52.94 3.98
C MET A 1 -25.99 51.92 3.64
N TYR A 2 -25.98 51.34 2.43
CA TYR A 2 -24.96 50.35 2.02
C TYR A 2 -23.49 50.80 2.11
N LYS A 3 -23.20 52.10 1.94
CA LYS A 3 -21.86 52.67 2.16
C LYS A 3 -21.42 52.53 3.61
N ALA A 4 -22.30 52.84 4.57
CA ALA A 4 -22.01 52.71 6.00
C ALA A 4 -21.78 51.24 6.41
N ILE A 5 -22.50 50.30 5.77
CA ILE A 5 -22.26 48.85 5.97
C ILE A 5 -20.89 48.45 5.42
N ALA A 6 -20.53 48.93 4.22
CA ALA A 6 -19.22 48.67 3.63
C ALA A 6 -18.08 49.23 4.49
N ASP A 7 -18.25 50.45 5.01
CA ASP A 7 -17.27 51.12 5.86
C ASP A 7 -17.11 50.38 7.19
N ALA A 8 -18.21 49.93 7.82
CA ALA A 8 -18.19 49.14 9.05
C ALA A 8 -17.51 47.77 8.86
N ILE A 9 -17.76 47.07 7.74
CA ILE A 9 -17.06 45.82 7.41
C ILE A 9 -15.56 46.09 7.17
N HIS A 10 -15.21 47.20 6.51
CA HIS A 10 -13.82 47.55 6.25
C HIS A 10 -13.06 47.89 7.54
N SER A 11 -13.71 48.53 8.51
CA SER A 11 -13.15 48.85 9.83
C SER A 11 -13.24 47.70 10.84
N GLN A 12 -13.66 46.49 10.41
CA GLN A 12 -13.90 45.32 11.28
C GLN A 12 -14.92 45.56 12.42
N ASP A 13 -15.79 46.57 12.30
CA ASP A 13 -16.90 46.79 13.22
C ASP A 13 -18.10 45.91 12.81
N LEU A 14 -17.96 44.61 13.09
CA LEU A 14 -18.92 43.59 12.66
C LEU A 14 -20.28 43.72 13.38
N ALA A 15 -20.29 44.28 14.59
CA ALA A 15 -21.51 44.51 15.37
C ALA A 15 -22.34 45.63 14.74
N THR A 16 -21.69 46.73 14.37
CA THR A 16 -22.34 47.85 13.68
C THR A 16 -22.79 47.45 12.27
N ALA A 17 -21.99 46.67 11.54
CA ALA A 17 -22.38 46.14 10.23
C ALA A 17 -23.63 45.24 10.31
N GLU A 18 -23.75 44.42 11.35
CA GLU A 18 -24.92 43.56 11.58
C GLU A 18 -26.16 44.36 11.95
N GLN A 19 -26.04 45.34 12.85
CA GLN A 19 -27.14 46.24 13.21
C GLN A 19 -27.64 47.02 12.00
N LEU A 20 -26.73 47.55 11.18
CA LEU A 20 -27.07 48.27 9.95
C LEU A 20 -27.73 47.36 8.90
N LEU A 21 -27.36 46.08 8.84
CA LEU A 21 -28.01 45.10 7.96
C LEU A 21 -29.40 44.70 8.49
N ALA A 22 -29.56 44.52 9.80
CA ALA A 22 -30.85 44.22 10.43
C ALA A 22 -31.85 45.39 10.27
N ALA A 23 -31.36 46.62 10.27
CA ALA A 23 -32.17 47.82 10.09
C ALA A 23 -32.76 48.00 8.67
N ILE A 24 -32.37 47.17 7.69
CA ILE A 24 -32.88 47.23 6.31
C ILE A 24 -34.33 46.72 6.20
N GLY A 25 -34.82 45.94 7.18
CA GLY A 25 -36.19 45.41 7.21
C GLY A 25 -36.49 44.34 6.14
N GLU A 26 -37.71 43.80 6.14
CA GLU A 26 -38.13 42.72 5.22
C GLU A 26 -38.21 43.18 3.76
N ASP A 27 -38.66 44.41 3.49
CA ASP A 27 -38.76 44.98 2.13
C ASP A 27 -37.41 45.14 1.42
N GLY A 28 -36.31 45.26 2.18
CA GLY A 28 -34.95 45.32 1.65
C GLY A 28 -34.22 43.98 1.66
N ALA A 29 -34.81 42.93 2.23
CA ALA A 29 -34.22 41.59 2.31
C ALA A 29 -34.19 40.91 0.93
N GLU A 30 -35.15 41.20 0.05
CA GLU A 30 -35.16 40.71 -1.34
C GLU A 30 -34.13 41.43 -2.24
N ASN A 31 -33.50 42.52 -1.76
CA ASN A 31 -32.52 43.26 -2.56
C ASN A 31 -31.19 42.47 -2.66
N PRO A 32 -30.72 42.14 -3.86
CA PRO A 32 -29.45 41.43 -4.05
C PRO A 32 -28.22 42.17 -3.45
N MET A 33 -28.29 43.49 -3.30
CA MET A 33 -27.24 44.26 -2.60
C MET A 33 -27.20 43.96 -1.10
N THR A 34 -28.35 43.78 -0.44
CA THR A 34 -28.42 43.37 0.97
C THR A 34 -27.78 42.00 1.15
N GLY A 35 -28.15 41.04 0.30
CA GLY A 35 -27.54 39.71 0.31
C GLY A 35 -26.02 39.75 0.08
N TYR A 36 -25.53 40.60 -0.83
CA TYR A 36 -24.09 40.77 -1.03
C TYR A 36 -23.37 41.23 0.25
N TYR A 37 -23.93 42.19 0.99
CA TYR A 37 -23.31 42.65 2.23
C TYR A 37 -23.45 41.64 3.38
N GLN A 38 -24.52 40.84 3.40
CA GLN A 38 -24.63 39.70 4.32
C GLN A 38 -23.54 38.65 4.04
N ALA A 39 -23.25 38.36 2.77
CA ALA A 39 -22.16 37.46 2.38
C ALA A 39 -20.78 38.05 2.76
N ARG A 40 -20.58 39.36 2.56
CA ARG A 40 -19.35 40.07 2.98
C ARG A 40 -19.16 40.10 4.49
N LEU A 41 -20.25 40.18 5.26
CA LEU A 41 -20.20 40.12 6.71
C LEU A 41 -19.81 38.72 7.19
N ALA A 42 -20.36 37.66 6.58
CA ALA A 42 -19.96 36.27 6.85
C ALA A 42 -18.47 36.04 6.51
N GLU A 43 -18.01 36.54 5.36
CA GLU A 43 -16.59 36.52 4.96
C GLU A 43 -15.70 37.21 6.01
N ALA A 44 -16.11 38.38 6.51
CA ALA A 44 -15.36 39.13 7.52
C ALA A 44 -15.38 38.50 8.92
N ARG A 45 -16.39 37.66 9.22
CA ARG A 45 -16.46 36.82 10.43
C ARG A 45 -15.58 35.58 10.35
N GLY A 46 -15.04 35.26 9.18
CA GLY A 46 -14.32 34.02 8.91
C GLY A 46 -15.22 32.83 8.57
N ASP A 47 -16.54 33.00 8.46
CA ASP A 47 -17.44 31.95 8.00
C ASP A 47 -17.46 31.90 6.46
N LEU A 48 -16.38 31.34 5.92
CA LEU A 48 -16.15 31.28 4.47
C LEU A 48 -17.15 30.37 3.76
N ASN A 49 -17.62 29.30 4.42
CA ASN A 49 -18.63 28.39 3.86
C ASN A 49 -19.98 29.09 3.71
N GLU A 50 -20.43 29.80 4.75
CA GLU A 50 -21.66 30.58 4.70
C GLU A 50 -21.55 31.70 3.65
N ALA A 51 -20.41 32.40 3.62
CA ALA A 51 -20.14 33.44 2.63
C ALA A 51 -20.17 32.91 1.19
N GLU A 52 -19.55 31.75 0.93
CA GLU A 52 -19.51 31.13 -0.39
C GLU A 52 -20.91 30.72 -0.85
N GLN A 53 -21.70 30.08 0.02
CA GLN A 53 -23.09 29.69 -0.30
C GLN A 53 -23.93 30.91 -0.66
N LYS A 54 -23.85 31.98 0.14
CA LYS A 54 -24.56 33.24 -0.12
C LYS A 54 -24.11 33.88 -1.44
N PHE A 55 -22.80 33.94 -1.73
CA PHE A 55 -22.31 34.46 -3.01
C PHE A 55 -22.77 33.61 -4.21
N ARG A 56 -22.81 32.28 -4.09
CA ARG A 56 -23.30 31.38 -5.16
C ARG A 56 -24.79 31.56 -5.41
N GLN A 57 -25.61 31.72 -4.37
CA GLN A 57 -27.03 32.04 -4.52
C GLN A 57 -27.22 33.39 -5.23
N LEU A 58 -26.45 34.41 -4.84
CA LEU A 58 -26.51 35.75 -5.43
C LEU A 58 -26.11 35.78 -6.92
N LEU A 59 -25.21 34.90 -7.36
CA LEU A 59 -24.88 34.76 -8.78
C LEU A 59 -26.08 34.34 -9.63
N VAL A 60 -27.01 33.56 -9.07
CA VAL A 60 -28.19 33.06 -9.80
C VAL A 60 -29.26 34.14 -9.93
N ILE A 61 -29.47 34.94 -8.88
CA ILE A 61 -30.57 35.91 -8.81
C ILE A 61 -30.19 37.34 -9.24
N SER A 62 -28.90 37.66 -9.35
CA SER A 62 -28.44 39.02 -9.69
C SER A 62 -28.32 39.24 -11.19
N HIS A 63 -29.01 40.25 -11.72
CA HIS A 63 -28.90 40.66 -13.13
C HIS A 63 -28.03 41.91 -13.36
N SER A 64 -27.57 42.57 -12.29
CA SER A 64 -26.73 43.77 -12.38
C SER A 64 -25.26 43.42 -12.66
N PRO A 65 -24.65 43.90 -13.77
CA PRO A 65 -23.25 43.60 -14.09
C PRO A 65 -22.25 44.05 -13.02
N GLN A 66 -22.51 45.19 -12.37
CA GLN A 66 -21.64 45.72 -11.31
C GLN A 66 -21.70 44.85 -10.05
N LEU A 67 -22.88 44.36 -9.69
CA LEU A 67 -23.04 43.47 -8.55
C LEU A 67 -22.44 42.09 -8.83
N LEU A 68 -22.64 41.56 -10.04
CA LEU A 68 -22.02 40.30 -10.48
C LEU A 68 -20.50 40.36 -10.42
N SER A 69 -19.88 41.48 -10.82
CA SER A 69 -18.44 41.68 -10.68
C SER A 69 -17.99 41.62 -9.21
N LYS A 70 -18.72 42.27 -8.30
CA LYS A 70 -18.42 42.25 -6.86
C LYS A 70 -18.58 40.86 -6.25
N ILE A 71 -19.62 40.12 -6.63
CA ILE A 71 -19.87 38.74 -6.17
C ILE A 71 -18.73 37.82 -6.63
N ARG A 72 -18.33 37.88 -7.91
CA ARG A 72 -17.20 37.11 -8.44
C ARG A 72 -15.89 37.46 -7.73
N ALA A 73 -15.65 38.73 -7.43
CA ALA A 73 -14.51 39.15 -6.65
C ALA A 73 -14.55 38.58 -5.22
N GLY A 74 -15.73 38.43 -4.61
CA GLY A 74 -15.91 37.76 -3.32
C GLY A 74 -15.54 36.29 -3.36
N LEU A 75 -16.06 35.54 -4.33
CA LEU A 75 -15.68 34.15 -4.54
C LEU A 75 -14.18 33.99 -4.82
N GLY A 76 -13.58 34.91 -5.57
CA GLY A 76 -12.13 34.91 -5.81
C GLY A 76 -11.30 35.09 -4.53
N ARG A 77 -11.75 35.91 -3.57
CA ARG A 77 -11.07 36.05 -2.27
C ARG A 77 -11.20 34.79 -1.41
N ILE A 78 -12.38 34.19 -1.35
CA ILE A 78 -12.59 32.92 -0.63
C ILE A 78 -11.71 31.83 -1.21
N GLN A 79 -11.65 31.72 -2.55
CA GLN A 79 -10.78 30.77 -3.23
C GLN A 79 -9.29 31.01 -2.91
N ALA A 80 -8.85 32.28 -2.90
CA ALA A 80 -7.48 32.63 -2.53
C ALA A 80 -7.16 32.26 -1.07
N HIS A 81 -8.12 32.40 -0.15
CA HIS A 81 -7.96 31.97 1.23
C HIS A 81 -7.76 30.46 1.34
N HIS A 82 -8.63 29.66 0.71
CA HIS A 82 -8.49 28.20 0.69
C HIS A 82 -7.17 27.74 0.07
N GLN A 83 -6.71 28.41 -0.99
CA GLN A 83 -5.39 28.13 -1.58
C GLN A 83 -4.24 28.46 -0.64
N ALA A 84 -4.31 29.58 0.08
CA ALA A 84 -3.30 29.97 1.04
C ALA A 84 -3.24 29.00 2.24
N GLU A 85 -4.40 28.57 2.75
CA GLU A 85 -4.49 27.54 3.81
C GLU A 85 -3.94 26.19 3.33
N ALA A 86 -4.31 25.75 2.13
CA ALA A 86 -3.80 24.52 1.55
C ALA A 86 -2.28 24.57 1.36
N ALA A 87 -1.75 25.70 0.87
CA ALA A 87 -0.31 25.91 0.72
C ALA A 87 0.42 25.90 2.07
N ARG A 88 -0.15 26.51 3.11
CA ARG A 88 0.42 26.47 4.47
C ARG A 88 0.43 25.05 5.01
N SER A 89 -0.69 24.32 4.92
CA SER A 89 -0.77 22.92 5.37
C SER A 89 0.22 22.02 4.63
N LEU A 90 0.40 22.23 3.32
CA LEU A 90 1.39 21.49 2.53
C LEU A 90 2.83 21.82 2.95
N ALA A 91 3.12 23.08 3.23
CA ALA A 91 4.45 23.50 3.70
C ALA A 91 4.78 22.94 5.09
N GLU A 92 3.83 22.95 6.03
CA GLU A 92 3.98 22.32 7.35
C GLU A 92 4.19 20.82 7.23
N HIS A 93 3.41 20.16 6.37
CA HIS A 93 3.55 18.73 6.08
C HIS A 93 4.94 18.39 5.50
N GLN A 94 5.42 19.19 4.56
CA GLN A 94 6.76 18.98 3.98
C GLN A 94 7.86 19.20 5.02
N ALA A 95 7.73 20.22 5.88
CA ALA A 95 8.69 20.49 6.94
C ALA A 95 8.80 19.30 7.91
N ALA A 96 7.67 18.71 8.31
CA ALA A 96 7.64 17.52 9.16
C ALA A 96 8.33 16.30 8.50
N ILE A 97 8.14 16.12 7.19
CA ILE A 97 8.83 15.07 6.43
C ILE A 97 10.35 15.31 6.38
N GLU A 98 10.79 16.55 6.12
CA GLU A 98 12.22 16.85 6.10
C GLU A 98 12.87 16.69 7.48
N GLU A 99 12.16 17.04 8.55
CA GLU A 99 12.60 16.76 9.92
C GLU A 99 12.74 15.25 10.17
N ALA A 100 11.76 14.44 9.73
CA ALA A 100 11.82 12.98 9.84
C ALA A 100 12.96 12.36 9.02
N LYS A 101 13.45 13.04 7.99
CA LYS A 101 14.58 12.62 7.13
C LYS A 101 15.93 13.20 7.56
N ALA A 102 16.00 13.98 8.63
CA ALA A 102 17.21 14.72 9.00
C ALA A 102 18.39 13.80 9.34
N ALA A 103 18.12 12.60 9.89
CA ALA A 103 19.15 11.62 10.20
C ALA A 103 19.64 10.86 8.95
N PRO A 104 20.94 10.54 8.82
CA PRO A 104 21.48 9.82 7.66
C PRO A 104 20.82 8.45 7.43
N GLU A 105 20.57 7.67 8.49
CA GLU A 105 19.87 6.38 8.40
C GLU A 105 18.44 6.53 7.86
N ALA A 106 17.79 7.67 8.15
CA ALA A 106 16.44 7.97 7.72
C ALA A 106 16.34 8.30 6.21
N GLN A 107 17.46 8.54 5.54
CA GLN A 107 17.50 8.77 4.09
C GLN A 107 17.60 7.49 3.27
N SER A 108 17.87 6.35 3.91
CA SER A 108 17.93 5.06 3.23
C SER A 108 16.60 4.73 2.54
N GLN A 109 16.66 4.02 1.42
CA GLN A 109 15.47 3.63 0.69
C GLN A 109 14.65 2.64 1.51
N GLY A 110 13.34 2.86 1.57
CA GLY A 110 12.38 2.02 2.26
C GLY A 110 11.13 1.76 1.43
N ILE A 111 10.30 0.88 1.96
CA ILE A 111 9.02 0.45 1.39
C ILE A 111 7.94 0.67 2.44
N PHE A 112 6.80 1.21 2.02
CA PHE A 112 5.63 1.43 2.86
C PHE A 112 4.45 0.61 2.34
N VAL A 113 3.90 -0.20 3.24
CA VAL A 113 2.87 -1.19 2.96
C VAL A 113 1.62 -0.86 3.77
N LEU A 114 0.48 -0.90 3.09
CA LEU A 114 -0.83 -0.81 3.73
C LEU A 114 -1.37 -2.21 4.01
N GLU A 115 -1.88 -2.40 5.22
CA GLU A 115 -2.52 -3.66 5.61
C GLU A 115 -4.03 -3.63 5.36
N PRO A 116 -4.67 -4.79 5.13
CA PRO A 116 -6.11 -4.89 4.92
C PRO A 116 -6.92 -4.24 6.04
N LEU A 117 -7.95 -3.49 5.63
CA LEU A 117 -8.98 -2.98 6.53
C LEU A 117 -10.31 -3.70 6.29
N PRO A 118 -11.10 -3.97 7.34
CA PRO A 118 -12.48 -4.42 7.20
C PRO A 118 -13.28 -3.47 6.29
N PRO A 119 -14.09 -4.00 5.35
CA PRO A 119 -14.85 -3.16 4.41
C PRO A 119 -15.75 -2.11 5.09
N ALA A 120 -16.24 -2.40 6.30
CA ALA A 120 -17.09 -1.50 7.09
C ALA A 120 -16.36 -0.22 7.54
N GLU A 121 -15.06 -0.30 7.81
CA GLU A 121 -14.27 0.83 8.32
C GLU A 121 -13.65 1.67 7.20
N LYS A 122 -13.54 1.09 6.00
CA LYS A 122 -12.81 1.65 4.87
C LYS A 122 -13.25 3.06 4.49
N GLN A 123 -14.56 3.35 4.54
CA GLN A 123 -15.06 4.68 4.17
C GLN A 123 -14.61 5.76 5.16
N ALA A 124 -14.67 5.49 6.47
CA ALA A 124 -14.25 6.43 7.50
C ALA A 124 -12.72 6.60 7.48
N LYS A 125 -11.98 5.50 7.38
CA LYS A 125 -10.52 5.51 7.29
C LYS A 125 -9.99 6.17 6.02
N ALA A 126 -10.74 6.14 4.92
CA ALA A 126 -10.34 6.82 3.68
C ALA A 126 -10.26 8.35 3.83
N VAL A 127 -11.14 8.97 4.63
CA VAL A 127 -11.08 10.41 4.89
C VAL A 127 -9.80 10.76 5.63
N GLN A 128 -9.52 10.04 6.72
CA GLN A 128 -8.30 10.21 7.52
C GLN A 128 -7.03 9.92 6.70
N PHE A 129 -7.05 8.85 5.89
CA PHE A 129 -5.93 8.51 5.00
C PHE A 129 -5.69 9.60 3.95
N GLY A 130 -6.76 10.18 3.39
CA GLY A 130 -6.67 11.30 2.46
C GLY A 130 -6.01 12.53 3.07
N GLU A 131 -6.34 12.86 4.32
CA GLU A 131 -5.70 13.96 5.06
C GLU A 131 -4.21 13.73 5.31
N ILE A 132 -3.83 12.51 5.69
CA ILE A 132 -2.44 12.11 5.94
C ILE A 132 -1.62 12.18 4.64
N MET A 133 -2.17 11.65 3.55
CA MET A 133 -1.48 11.55 2.26
C MET A 133 -1.66 12.79 1.38
N LYS A 134 -2.44 13.77 1.83
CA LYS A 134 -2.82 14.98 1.06
C LYS A 134 -3.45 14.65 -0.30
N ILE A 135 -4.34 13.66 -0.32
CA ILE A 135 -5.12 13.22 -1.48
C ILE A 135 -6.61 13.27 -1.17
N ASP A 136 -7.46 13.29 -2.20
CA ASP A 136 -8.91 13.30 -1.99
C ASP A 136 -9.42 11.97 -1.40
N PRO A 137 -10.55 11.98 -0.65
CA PRO A 137 -11.09 10.78 -0.01
C PRO A 137 -11.46 9.64 -0.98
N TYR A 138 -11.80 9.95 -2.23
CA TYR A 138 -12.15 8.93 -3.21
C TYR A 138 -10.88 8.18 -3.66
N THR A 139 -9.82 8.90 -4.01
CA THR A 139 -8.51 8.30 -4.32
C THR A 139 -7.96 7.54 -3.12
N ALA A 140 -8.03 8.11 -1.92
CA ALA A 140 -7.62 7.44 -0.68
C ALA A 140 -8.32 6.09 -0.48
N ARG A 141 -9.65 6.05 -0.69
CA ARG A 141 -10.44 4.82 -0.57
C ARG A 141 -9.98 3.73 -1.54
N LEU A 142 -9.57 4.08 -2.76
CA LEU A 142 -9.09 3.12 -3.76
C LEU A 142 -7.75 2.50 -3.37
N GLN A 143 -6.92 3.23 -2.61
CA GLN A 143 -5.60 2.78 -2.18
C GLN A 143 -5.67 1.88 -0.94
N LEU A 144 -6.64 2.07 -0.04
CA LEU A 144 -6.79 1.20 1.13
C LEU A 144 -7.17 -0.24 0.72
N PRO A 145 -6.38 -1.27 1.05
CA PRO A 145 -6.72 -2.64 0.71
C PRO A 145 -7.77 -3.23 1.66
N SER A 146 -8.43 -4.30 1.22
CA SER A 146 -9.47 -4.99 2.02
C SER A 146 -9.22 -6.48 2.19
N ARG A 147 -8.17 -7.04 1.58
CA ARG A 147 -7.90 -8.49 1.60
C ARG A 147 -6.43 -8.82 1.77
N ALA A 148 -5.56 -8.20 0.96
CA ALA A 148 -4.12 -8.44 0.97
C ALA A 148 -3.35 -7.15 1.26
N TRP A 149 -2.08 -7.29 1.64
CA TRP A 149 -1.17 -6.16 1.67
C TRP A 149 -1.09 -5.46 0.32
N ARG A 150 -0.94 -4.13 0.36
CA ARG A 150 -0.67 -3.31 -0.82
C ARG A 150 0.65 -2.58 -0.63
N LEU A 151 1.56 -2.76 -1.57
CA LEU A 151 2.73 -1.88 -1.66
C LEU A 151 2.22 -0.51 -2.12
N TYR A 152 2.29 0.48 -1.23
CA TYR A 152 1.71 1.79 -1.49
C TYR A 152 2.75 2.78 -2.01
N ARG A 153 3.95 2.79 -1.41
CA ARG A 153 4.98 3.77 -1.74
C ARG A 153 6.38 3.28 -1.42
N THR A 154 7.35 3.82 -2.15
CA THR A 154 8.78 3.74 -1.85
C THR A 154 9.34 5.15 -1.65
N GLY A 155 10.40 5.29 -0.86
CA GLY A 155 10.98 6.59 -0.54
C GLY A 155 12.04 6.48 0.55
N ALA A 156 12.43 7.62 1.14
CA ALA A 156 13.32 7.64 2.30
C ALA A 156 12.60 7.04 3.52
N ILE A 157 13.24 6.14 4.26
CA ILE A 157 12.59 5.43 5.37
C ILE A 157 12.05 6.38 6.45
N GLY A 158 12.69 7.53 6.68
CA GLY A 158 12.20 8.57 7.59
C GLY A 158 10.84 9.13 7.19
N GLU A 159 10.64 9.44 5.90
CA GLU A 159 9.34 9.86 5.36
C GLU A 159 8.29 8.76 5.55
N LEU A 160 8.65 7.51 5.27
CA LEU A 160 7.73 6.37 5.37
C LEU A 160 7.35 6.08 6.83
N ASN A 161 8.29 6.23 7.76
CA ASN A 161 8.05 6.12 9.19
C ASN A 161 7.13 7.24 9.70
N TYR A 162 7.30 8.47 9.21
CA TYR A 162 6.37 9.56 9.50
C TYR A 162 4.95 9.20 9.06
N TYR A 163 4.77 8.71 7.83
CA TYR A 163 3.45 8.26 7.37
C TYR A 163 2.91 7.09 8.19
N HIS A 164 3.75 6.12 8.56
CA HIS A 164 3.36 5.02 9.42
C HIS A 164 2.82 5.52 10.77
N GLN A 165 3.52 6.44 11.43
CA GLN A 165 3.09 7.03 12.71
C GLN A 165 1.74 7.75 12.58
N GLN A 166 1.55 8.54 11.51
CA GLN A 166 0.27 9.21 11.25
C GLN A 166 -0.86 8.20 10.99
N CYS A 167 -0.59 7.15 10.21
CA CYS A 167 -1.54 6.06 9.99
C CYS A 167 -1.88 5.33 11.30
N GLN A 168 -0.89 5.03 12.13
CA GLN A 168 -1.09 4.37 13.42
C GLN A 168 -1.96 5.21 14.35
N ALA A 169 -1.73 6.53 14.43
CA ALA A 169 -2.57 7.45 15.20
C ALA A 169 -4.01 7.48 14.68
N ALA A 170 -4.21 7.35 13.38
CA ALA A 170 -5.52 7.19 12.76
C ALA A 170 -6.07 5.75 12.78
N GLN A 171 -5.38 4.80 13.42
CA GLN A 171 -5.71 3.36 13.43
C GLN A 171 -5.89 2.78 12.02
N ILE A 172 -5.04 3.20 11.09
CA ILE A 172 -4.90 2.62 9.75
C ILE A 172 -3.68 1.70 9.80
N PRO A 173 -3.86 0.38 9.65
CA PRO A 173 -2.76 -0.56 9.80
C PRO A 173 -1.83 -0.44 8.59
N SER A 174 -0.57 -0.20 8.87
CA SER A 174 0.50 -0.04 7.90
C SER A 174 1.82 -0.40 8.56
N PHE A 175 2.86 -0.55 7.76
CA PHE A 175 4.23 -0.66 8.25
C PHE A 175 5.21 -0.18 7.18
N SER A 176 6.42 0.14 7.63
CA SER A 176 7.54 0.53 6.78
C SER A 176 8.73 -0.37 7.06
N VAL A 177 9.47 -0.71 6.01
CA VAL A 177 10.66 -1.56 6.09
C VAL A 177 11.79 -0.93 5.27
N PRO A 178 13.01 -0.77 5.83
CA PRO A 178 14.20 -0.43 5.04
C PRO A 178 14.45 -1.48 3.95
N LEU A 179 14.77 -1.03 2.74
CA LEU A 179 15.14 -1.96 1.66
C LEU A 179 16.40 -2.76 2.04
N ALA A 180 17.32 -2.16 2.80
CA ALA A 180 18.52 -2.84 3.29
C ALA A 180 18.20 -4.10 4.10
N ASP A 181 17.15 -4.07 4.93
CA ASP A 181 16.76 -5.22 5.77
C ASP A 181 16.24 -6.38 4.91
N ILE A 182 15.50 -6.07 3.84
CA ILE A 182 15.04 -7.06 2.86
C ILE A 182 16.25 -7.68 2.13
N LEU A 183 17.19 -6.86 1.69
CA LEU A 183 18.38 -7.32 0.95
C LEU A 183 19.38 -8.08 1.83
N ALA A 184 19.34 -7.89 3.15
CA ALA A 184 20.21 -8.58 4.09
C ALA A 184 19.77 -10.01 4.42
N LEU A 185 18.53 -10.39 4.09
CA LEU A 185 18.00 -11.72 4.39
C LEU A 185 18.73 -12.81 3.61
N LYS A 186 19.12 -13.87 4.32
CA LYS A 186 19.72 -15.05 3.69
C LYS A 186 18.63 -15.97 3.18
N VAL A 187 18.64 -16.27 1.88
CA VAL A 187 17.69 -17.21 1.27
C VAL A 187 18.44 -18.44 0.78
N PHE A 188 18.03 -19.61 1.25
CA PHE A 188 18.57 -20.89 0.82
C PHE A 188 17.50 -21.67 0.05
N PRO A 189 17.64 -21.81 -1.28
CA PRO A 189 16.76 -22.67 -2.06
C PRO A 189 17.01 -24.14 -1.72
N VAL A 190 15.99 -24.80 -1.16
CA VAL A 190 16.07 -26.18 -0.68
C VAL A 190 15.73 -27.16 -1.80
N PHE A 191 16.58 -28.18 -1.96
CA PHE A 191 16.41 -29.23 -2.96
C PHE A 191 15.90 -30.52 -2.35
N HIS A 192 16.27 -30.87 -1.13
CA HIS A 192 15.64 -31.98 -0.40
C HIS A 192 15.87 -31.86 1.11
N ILE A 193 15.07 -32.61 1.88
CA ILE A 193 15.25 -32.79 3.32
C ILE A 193 16.09 -34.06 3.54
N GLU A 194 17.25 -33.95 4.17
CA GLU A 194 18.14 -35.06 4.50
C GLU A 194 17.66 -35.85 5.72
N SER A 195 17.16 -35.15 6.73
CA SER A 195 16.64 -35.74 7.96
C SER A 195 15.53 -34.88 8.57
N LEU A 196 14.60 -35.53 9.27
CA LEU A 196 13.50 -34.91 10.01
C LEU A 196 13.67 -35.00 11.54
N SER A 197 14.59 -35.84 12.02
CA SER A 197 14.76 -36.14 13.45
C SER A 197 16.19 -36.62 13.75
N PRO A 198 16.81 -36.20 14.88
CA PRO A 198 16.26 -35.34 15.94
C PRO A 198 16.22 -33.85 15.58
N VAL A 199 16.92 -33.45 14.50
CA VAL A 199 16.96 -32.09 13.96
C VAL A 199 16.63 -32.18 12.47
N VAL A 200 15.88 -31.21 11.94
CA VAL A 200 15.60 -31.14 10.52
C VAL A 200 16.85 -30.65 9.81
N THR A 201 17.34 -31.40 8.82
CA THR A 201 18.48 -31.00 8.00
C THR A 201 18.05 -30.96 6.55
N VAL A 202 18.30 -29.84 5.89
CA VAL A 202 17.98 -29.62 4.47
C VAL A 202 19.25 -29.40 3.69
N SER A 203 19.27 -29.88 2.44
CA SER A 203 20.31 -29.52 1.48
C SER A 203 19.83 -28.35 0.64
N TYR A 204 20.70 -27.37 0.44
CA TYR A 204 20.44 -26.20 -0.39
C TYR A 204 21.50 -26.03 -1.46
N ARG A 205 21.14 -25.30 -2.52
CA ARG A 205 22.06 -24.91 -3.60
C ARG A 205 21.73 -23.50 -4.05
N ILE A 206 22.68 -22.57 -3.90
CA ILE A 206 22.53 -21.17 -4.34
C ILE A 206 22.88 -21.07 -5.82
N ASN A 207 23.97 -21.73 -6.23
CA ASN A 207 24.42 -21.82 -7.60
C ASN A 207 25.18 -23.15 -7.81
N ARG A 208 25.67 -23.43 -9.01
CA ARG A 208 26.38 -24.70 -9.33
C ARG A 208 27.64 -24.97 -8.50
N GLN A 209 28.15 -23.98 -7.77
CA GLN A 209 29.39 -24.08 -7.00
C GLN A 209 29.15 -23.96 -5.49
N GLU A 210 27.94 -23.59 -5.07
CA GLU A 210 27.60 -23.34 -3.68
C GLU A 210 26.42 -24.20 -3.26
N GLU A 211 26.78 -25.37 -2.74
CA GLU A 211 25.90 -26.34 -2.11
C GLU A 211 26.26 -26.48 -0.63
N GLY A 212 25.27 -26.74 0.20
CA GLY A 212 25.49 -26.95 1.62
C GLY A 212 24.27 -27.57 2.29
N SER A 213 24.38 -27.73 3.60
CA SER A 213 23.26 -28.16 4.44
C SER A 213 22.96 -27.12 5.51
N PHE A 214 21.69 -27.06 5.91
CA PHE A 214 21.21 -26.19 6.98
C PHE A 214 20.38 -27.04 7.95
N SER A 215 20.67 -26.92 9.25
CA SER A 215 19.99 -27.69 10.29
C SER A 215 19.19 -26.77 11.22
N PHE A 216 17.96 -27.17 11.55
CA PHE A 216 17.04 -26.44 12.42
C PHE A 216 16.03 -27.36 13.11
N THR A 217 15.33 -26.86 14.11
CA THR A 217 14.19 -27.52 14.75
C THR A 217 12.89 -26.86 14.30
N TRP A 218 11.77 -27.59 14.32
CA TRP A 218 10.46 -27.01 13.99
C TRP A 218 10.07 -25.81 14.87
N GLN A 219 10.65 -25.70 16.07
CA GLN A 219 10.42 -24.55 16.95
C GLN A 219 11.06 -23.26 16.43
N ASP A 220 12.17 -23.37 15.68
CA ASP A 220 12.89 -22.24 15.10
C ASP A 220 12.10 -21.55 13.97
N VAL A 221 11.13 -22.26 13.39
CA VAL A 221 10.26 -21.71 12.35
C VAL A 221 9.25 -20.76 12.98
N GLY A 222 9.32 -19.48 12.60
CA GLY A 222 8.42 -18.45 13.08
C GLY A 222 7.07 -18.43 12.35
N GLN A 223 7.10 -18.71 11.05
CA GLN A 223 5.97 -18.58 10.12
C GLN A 223 6.29 -19.22 8.77
N THR A 224 5.29 -19.34 7.92
CA THR A 224 5.45 -19.76 6.53
C THR A 224 4.81 -18.79 5.54
N VAL A 225 5.37 -18.71 4.34
CA VAL A 225 4.83 -17.89 3.24
C VAL A 225 4.65 -18.79 2.02
N GLU A 226 3.44 -18.84 1.49
CA GLU A 226 3.08 -19.64 0.31
C GLU A 226 2.81 -18.74 -0.89
N GLY A 227 3.22 -19.21 -2.07
CA GLY A 227 3.00 -18.50 -3.33
C GLY A 227 2.80 -19.43 -4.52
N LEU A 228 2.05 -18.93 -5.50
CA LEU A 228 1.92 -19.52 -6.84
C LEU A 228 2.51 -18.55 -7.85
N LEU A 229 3.62 -18.94 -8.46
CA LEU A 229 4.31 -18.13 -9.45
C LEU A 229 3.88 -18.53 -10.86
N PRO A 230 3.41 -17.59 -11.70
CA PRO A 230 3.06 -17.91 -13.07
C PRO A 230 4.32 -18.29 -13.87
N ILE A 231 4.16 -19.29 -14.74
CA ILE A 231 5.12 -19.66 -15.78
C ILE A 231 4.50 -19.25 -17.11
N PHE A 232 5.18 -18.35 -17.81
CA PHE A 232 4.71 -17.77 -19.07
C PHE A 232 5.27 -18.52 -20.28
N GLU A 233 4.49 -18.61 -21.35
CA GLU A 233 4.92 -19.11 -22.66
C GLU A 233 4.39 -18.21 -23.79
N GLU A 234 5.16 -18.07 -24.88
CA GLU A 234 4.66 -17.43 -26.11
C GLU A 234 3.75 -18.41 -26.87
N CYS A 235 2.46 -18.11 -26.91
CA CYS A 235 1.50 -18.82 -27.74
C CYS A 235 1.30 -18.11 -29.08
N VAL A 236 1.19 -18.89 -30.16
CA VAL A 236 0.76 -18.40 -31.46
C VAL A 236 -0.75 -18.58 -31.55
N ASP A 237 -1.47 -17.46 -31.57
CA ASP A 237 -2.91 -17.42 -31.79
C ASP A 237 -3.22 -16.86 -33.18
N VAL A 238 -4.40 -17.20 -33.73
CA VAL A 238 -4.89 -16.65 -35.00
C VAL A 238 -6.07 -15.77 -34.67
N ASN A 239 -5.91 -14.46 -34.87
CA ASN A 239 -6.98 -13.51 -34.56
C ASN A 239 -8.20 -13.73 -35.47
N VAL A 240 -9.32 -13.08 -35.13
CA VAL A 240 -10.62 -13.18 -35.83
C VAL A 240 -10.53 -12.84 -37.33
N ARG A 241 -9.43 -12.27 -37.82
CA ARG A 241 -9.15 -11.93 -39.23
C ARG A 241 -8.14 -12.88 -39.89
N GLY A 242 -7.81 -14.02 -39.27
CA GLY A 242 -6.89 -15.01 -39.82
C GLY A 242 -5.40 -14.61 -39.73
N LYS A 243 -5.04 -13.56 -38.98
CA LYS A 243 -3.63 -13.16 -38.80
C LYS A 243 -3.06 -13.81 -37.55
N ILE A 244 -1.88 -14.40 -37.71
CA ILE A 244 -1.05 -14.91 -36.62
C ILE A 244 -0.67 -13.74 -35.69
N GLN A 245 -0.99 -13.88 -34.42
CA GLN A 245 -0.61 -12.99 -33.33
C GLN A 245 0.11 -13.81 -32.27
N ARG A 246 1.28 -13.35 -31.83
CA ARG A 246 1.95 -13.91 -30.66
C ARG A 246 1.38 -13.26 -29.41
N LYS A 247 1.05 -14.06 -28.41
CA LYS A 247 0.56 -13.59 -27.11
C LYS A 247 1.21 -14.42 -26.02
N THR A 248 1.66 -13.74 -24.98
CA THR A 248 2.15 -14.39 -23.76
C THR A 248 0.96 -14.87 -22.95
N GLU A 249 0.91 -16.16 -22.64
CA GLU A 249 -0.11 -16.75 -21.77
C GLU A 249 0.54 -17.47 -20.58
N ILE A 250 -0.22 -17.62 -19.49
CA ILE A 250 0.23 -18.41 -18.33
C ILE A 250 -0.03 -19.88 -18.68
N LEU A 251 1.04 -20.65 -18.80
CA LEU A 251 0.98 -22.08 -19.13
C LEU A 251 0.78 -22.92 -17.87
N ASP A 252 1.52 -22.58 -16.81
CA ASP A 252 1.58 -23.36 -15.57
C ASP A 252 1.95 -22.46 -14.37
N TYR A 253 2.00 -23.05 -13.18
CA TYR A 253 2.42 -22.38 -11.95
C TYR A 253 3.47 -23.19 -11.21
N ALA A 254 4.53 -22.51 -10.76
CA ALA A 254 5.44 -23.05 -9.76
C ALA A 254 4.87 -22.79 -8.36
N ARG A 255 4.86 -23.82 -7.50
CA ARG A 255 4.50 -23.68 -6.09
C ARG A 255 5.74 -23.34 -5.30
N ILE A 256 5.63 -22.34 -4.43
CA ILE A 256 6.69 -21.96 -3.50
C ILE A 256 6.16 -21.92 -2.08
N CYS A 257 6.99 -22.39 -1.15
CA CYS A 257 6.80 -22.24 0.28
C CYS A 257 8.11 -21.81 0.93
N ASP A 258 8.09 -20.69 1.64
CA ASP A 258 9.19 -20.19 2.43
C ASP A 258 8.94 -20.52 3.90
N LEU A 259 9.91 -21.18 4.54
CA LEU A 259 9.96 -21.29 6.00
C LEU A 259 10.86 -20.17 6.54
N HIS A 260 10.32 -19.36 7.44
CA HIS A 260 11.07 -18.26 8.04
C HIS A 260 11.67 -18.70 9.37
N LEU A 261 12.97 -18.47 9.54
CA LEU A 261 13.70 -18.72 10.77
C LEU A 261 14.21 -17.37 11.33
N PRO A 262 13.40 -16.65 12.14
CA PRO A 262 13.72 -15.31 12.61
C PRO A 262 15.05 -15.22 13.36
N GLN A 263 15.33 -16.19 14.23
CA GLN A 263 16.55 -16.23 15.04
C GLN A 263 17.83 -16.34 14.18
N HIS A 264 17.71 -16.83 12.95
CA HIS A 264 18.81 -17.00 12.02
C HIS A 264 18.81 -15.97 10.88
N GLN A 265 17.85 -15.03 10.86
CA GLN A 265 17.64 -14.09 9.75
C GLN A 265 17.65 -14.79 8.37
N THR A 266 17.03 -15.97 8.32
CA THR A 266 17.15 -16.91 7.20
C THR A 266 15.78 -17.38 6.71
N ILE A 267 15.65 -17.52 5.40
CA ILE A 267 14.51 -18.10 4.70
C ILE A 267 14.96 -19.40 4.01
N LEU A 268 14.29 -20.50 4.32
CA LEU A 268 14.42 -21.75 3.57
C LEU A 268 13.32 -21.81 2.52
N ARG A 269 13.70 -21.74 1.25
CA ARG A 269 12.77 -21.65 0.12
C ARG A 269 12.60 -22.99 -0.57
N PHE A 270 11.40 -23.54 -0.50
CA PHE A 270 11.01 -24.77 -1.19
C PHE A 270 10.26 -24.42 -2.46
N CYS A 271 10.56 -25.09 -3.57
CA CYS A 271 9.81 -24.94 -4.82
C CYS A 271 9.62 -26.29 -5.51
N ASP A 272 8.40 -26.56 -6.00
CA ASP A 272 8.06 -27.85 -6.61
C ASP A 272 8.87 -28.17 -7.88
N GLN A 273 9.35 -27.13 -8.58
CA GLN A 273 10.17 -27.28 -9.78
C GLN A 273 11.62 -27.70 -9.52
N ILE A 274 12.14 -27.46 -8.31
CA ILE A 274 13.55 -27.73 -7.96
C ILE A 274 13.70 -28.81 -6.90
N TYR A 275 12.63 -29.11 -6.16
CA TYR A 275 12.68 -30.07 -5.09
C TYR A 275 12.84 -31.49 -5.65
N GLU A 276 13.92 -32.15 -5.25
CA GLU A 276 14.33 -33.47 -5.66
C GLU A 276 13.65 -34.54 -4.79
N PHE A 277 12.35 -34.80 -5.01
CA PHE A 277 11.57 -35.80 -4.24
C PHE A 277 12.11 -37.24 -4.26
N THR A 278 13.10 -37.50 -5.10
CA THR A 278 13.78 -38.79 -5.19
C THR A 278 14.98 -38.92 -4.25
N GLN A 279 15.41 -37.81 -3.65
CA GLN A 279 16.53 -37.71 -2.71
C GLN A 279 16.03 -37.36 -1.30
N GLY A 280 16.82 -37.73 -0.29
CA GLY A 280 16.51 -37.44 1.11
C GLY A 280 15.44 -38.34 1.73
N VAL A 281 14.70 -37.80 2.69
CA VAL A 281 13.66 -38.52 3.44
C VAL A 281 12.48 -38.90 2.54
N SER A 282 11.95 -40.10 2.76
CA SER A 282 10.71 -40.51 2.12
C SER A 282 9.52 -39.81 2.79
N LEU A 283 8.68 -39.16 1.97
CA LEU A 283 7.45 -38.48 2.40
C LEU A 283 6.21 -39.39 2.31
N ASP A 284 6.39 -40.65 1.91
CA ASP A 284 5.30 -41.60 1.76
C ASP A 284 4.83 -42.12 3.13
N ASN A 285 3.58 -41.86 3.46
CA ASN A 285 2.89 -42.40 4.64
C ASN A 285 2.48 -43.87 4.41
N GLY A 286 3.42 -44.78 4.18
CA GLY A 286 3.26 -46.24 4.32
C GLY A 286 2.25 -46.99 3.41
N ASP A 287 1.36 -46.32 2.66
CA ASP A 287 0.27 -46.95 1.91
C ASP A 287 0.59 -47.21 0.42
N SER A 288 1.73 -46.76 -0.09
CA SER A 288 2.21 -47.09 -1.43
C SER A 288 2.82 -48.50 -1.47
N ALA A 289 1.99 -49.52 -1.20
CA ALA A 289 2.27 -50.88 -1.61
C ALA A 289 2.47 -50.88 -3.13
N GLN A 290 3.68 -51.27 -3.56
CA GLN A 290 4.15 -51.34 -4.96
C GLN A 290 4.70 -50.05 -5.60
N GLY A 291 5.68 -49.38 -4.98
CA GLY A 291 6.75 -48.65 -5.71
C GLY A 291 6.35 -47.56 -6.71
N GLN A 292 5.07 -47.19 -6.79
CA GLN A 292 4.55 -46.13 -7.64
C GLN A 292 4.68 -44.83 -6.86
N ARG A 293 5.77 -44.12 -7.13
CA ARG A 293 5.93 -42.74 -6.68
C ARG A 293 4.79 -41.90 -7.26
N GLY A 294 4.13 -41.14 -6.41
CA GLY A 294 3.08 -40.21 -6.83
C GLY A 294 3.58 -39.15 -7.80
N THR A 295 2.66 -38.44 -8.44
CA THR A 295 3.01 -37.29 -9.29
C THR A 295 3.68 -36.18 -8.48
N ALA A 296 4.44 -35.28 -9.13
CA ALA A 296 5.06 -34.14 -8.44
C ALA A 296 4.06 -33.32 -7.60
N HIS A 297 2.81 -33.24 -8.06
CA HIS A 297 1.72 -32.62 -7.30
C HIS A 297 1.41 -33.35 -5.99
N GLN A 298 1.30 -34.68 -6.02
CA GLN A 298 1.05 -35.49 -4.82
C GLN A 298 2.22 -35.40 -3.83
N GLN A 299 3.45 -35.41 -4.33
CA GLN A 299 4.64 -35.30 -3.49
C GLN A 299 4.75 -33.91 -2.83
N TRP A 300 4.42 -32.84 -3.57
CA TRP A 300 4.31 -31.49 -2.99
C TRP A 300 3.21 -31.40 -1.93
N GLN A 301 2.07 -32.07 -2.15
CA GLN A 301 1.00 -32.13 -1.17
C GLN A 301 1.43 -32.85 0.13
N GLN A 302 2.17 -33.95 0.02
CA GLN A 302 2.76 -34.63 1.18
C GLN A 302 3.73 -33.71 1.94
N LEU A 303 4.59 -32.98 1.23
CA LEU A 303 5.50 -32.01 1.84
C LEU A 303 4.75 -30.86 2.53
N SER A 304 3.66 -30.38 1.93
CA SER A 304 2.79 -29.37 2.54
C SER A 304 2.11 -29.89 3.82
N GLN A 305 1.66 -31.14 3.81
CA GLN A 305 1.08 -31.79 4.99
C GLN A 305 2.11 -31.99 6.10
N LEU A 306 3.36 -32.28 5.76
CA LEU A 306 4.46 -32.34 6.73
C LEU A 306 4.63 -30.99 7.44
N TRP A 307 4.63 -29.87 6.72
CA TRP A 307 4.72 -28.54 7.34
C TRP A 307 3.51 -28.27 8.24
N GLN A 308 2.29 -28.54 7.77
CA GLN A 308 1.07 -28.32 8.57
C GLN A 308 1.06 -29.15 9.85
N THR A 309 1.57 -30.38 9.80
CA THR A 309 1.62 -31.28 10.96
C THR A 309 2.64 -30.80 12.00
N ASN A 310 3.79 -30.28 11.56
CA ASN A 310 4.85 -29.83 12.47
C ASN A 310 4.73 -28.35 12.89
N LEU A 311 3.94 -27.55 12.17
CA LEU A 311 3.76 -26.11 12.38
C LEU A 311 2.27 -25.70 12.50
N PRO A 312 1.43 -26.41 13.27
CA PRO A 312 -0.01 -26.17 13.28
C PRO A 312 -0.41 -24.76 13.78
N ASP A 313 0.36 -24.20 14.70
CA ASP A 313 0.06 -22.91 15.36
C ASP A 313 0.84 -21.73 14.77
N LYS A 314 1.58 -21.93 13.67
CA LYS A 314 2.41 -20.87 13.07
C LYS A 314 1.63 -20.10 12.02
N PRO A 315 1.80 -18.77 11.91
CA PRO A 315 1.15 -17.98 10.87
C PRO A 315 1.53 -18.45 9.46
N VAL A 316 0.54 -18.44 8.55
CA VAL A 316 0.75 -18.77 7.13
C VAL A 316 0.25 -17.62 6.26
N TRP A 317 1.15 -17.05 5.46
CA TRP A 317 0.85 -15.97 4.53
C TRP A 317 0.59 -16.53 3.13
N LYS A 318 -0.61 -16.29 2.57
CA LYS A 318 -1.04 -16.88 1.27
C LYS A 318 -1.49 -15.85 0.23
N GLU A 319 -1.50 -14.57 0.59
CA GLU A 319 -2.11 -13.51 -0.21
C GLU A 319 -1.15 -12.92 -1.27
N PHE A 320 -0.16 -13.72 -1.70
CA PHE A 320 0.89 -13.29 -2.62
C PHE A 320 0.33 -12.71 -3.91
N LYS A 321 -0.65 -13.37 -4.56
CA LYS A 321 -1.17 -12.93 -5.86
C LYS A 321 -1.72 -11.50 -5.81
N ALA A 322 -2.56 -11.22 -4.82
CA ALA A 322 -3.17 -9.90 -4.65
C ALA A 322 -2.14 -8.84 -4.27
N PHE A 323 -1.11 -9.19 -3.49
CA PHE A 323 0.01 -8.30 -3.24
C PHE A 323 0.82 -8.01 -4.53
N ALA A 324 1.17 -9.05 -5.27
CA ALA A 324 1.99 -8.99 -6.47
C ALA A 324 1.38 -8.07 -7.54
N GLU A 325 0.06 -8.17 -7.75
CA GLU A 325 -0.67 -7.29 -8.68
C GLU A 325 -0.46 -5.80 -8.40
N THR A 326 -0.17 -5.43 -7.14
CA THR A 326 0.17 -4.04 -6.76
C THR A 326 1.67 -3.76 -6.77
N ALA A 327 2.49 -4.75 -6.43
CA ALA A 327 3.95 -4.62 -6.40
C ALA A 327 4.57 -4.51 -7.81
N LEU A 328 3.93 -5.10 -8.83
CA LEU A 328 4.40 -5.08 -10.22
C LEU A 328 4.45 -3.67 -10.83
N ASP A 329 3.71 -2.71 -10.27
CA ASP A 329 3.78 -1.30 -10.66
C ASP A 329 5.12 -0.65 -10.23
N PHE A 330 5.84 -1.25 -9.28
CA PHE A 330 7.09 -0.73 -8.71
C PHE A 330 8.33 -1.38 -9.34
N GLN A 331 8.42 -1.34 -10.67
CA GLN A 331 9.47 -2.04 -11.42
C GLN A 331 10.89 -1.62 -11.03
N GLU A 332 11.13 -0.35 -10.75
CA GLU A 332 12.46 0.14 -10.35
C GLU A 332 12.90 -0.44 -8.99
N LEU A 333 11.96 -0.61 -8.04
CA LEU A 333 12.25 -1.30 -6.80
C LEU A 333 12.60 -2.77 -7.07
N LEU A 334 11.78 -3.45 -7.87
CA LEU A 334 11.95 -4.88 -8.14
C LEU A 334 13.28 -5.18 -8.86
N LYS A 335 13.83 -4.25 -9.64
CA LYS A 335 15.16 -4.39 -10.24
C LYS A 335 16.29 -4.55 -9.22
N LEU A 336 16.11 -4.03 -8.00
CA LEU A 336 17.10 -4.09 -6.93
C LEU A 336 17.07 -5.41 -6.16
N ILE A 337 16.07 -6.27 -6.41
CA ILE A 337 15.81 -7.48 -5.65
C ILE A 337 16.29 -8.69 -6.46
N ASP A 338 17.14 -9.51 -5.85
CA ASP A 338 17.42 -10.86 -6.32
C ASP A 338 16.27 -11.77 -5.86
N PRO A 339 15.54 -12.42 -6.78
CA PRO A 339 14.46 -13.29 -6.39
C PRO A 339 14.94 -14.55 -5.67
N HIS A 340 16.19 -15.00 -5.79
CA HIS A 340 16.64 -16.30 -5.25
C HIS A 340 15.76 -17.48 -5.69
N ILE A 341 15.42 -17.50 -6.98
CA ILE A 341 14.61 -18.56 -7.60
C ILE A 341 15.48 -19.30 -8.62
N PRO A 342 15.91 -20.55 -8.32
CA PRO A 342 16.90 -21.23 -9.16
C PRO A 342 16.28 -22.06 -10.29
N PHE A 343 14.95 -22.09 -10.48
CA PHE A 343 14.37 -22.79 -11.62
C PHE A 343 14.51 -22.00 -12.92
N LEU A 344 14.66 -22.71 -14.03
CA LEU A 344 14.86 -22.11 -15.33
C LEU A 344 13.58 -21.40 -15.79
N ARG A 345 13.68 -20.10 -16.06
CA ARG A 345 12.66 -19.37 -16.80
C ARG A 345 13.08 -19.20 -18.26
N ARG A 346 12.10 -19.25 -19.15
CA ARG A 346 12.30 -18.85 -20.56
C ARG A 346 12.50 -17.35 -20.68
N GLU A 347 11.81 -16.58 -19.86
CA GLU A 347 11.90 -15.12 -19.78
C GLU A 347 11.91 -14.66 -18.32
N GLU A 348 12.70 -13.62 -18.03
CA GLU A 348 12.70 -12.99 -16.71
C GLU A 348 11.32 -12.41 -16.40
N THR A 349 10.90 -12.52 -15.13
CA THR A 349 9.62 -11.98 -14.70
C THR A 349 9.72 -11.29 -13.35
N ASN A 350 9.01 -10.17 -13.22
CA ASN A 350 8.92 -9.44 -11.96
C ASN A 350 8.06 -10.16 -10.91
N TRP A 351 7.32 -11.22 -11.29
CA TRP A 351 6.59 -12.05 -10.33
C TRP A 351 7.51 -12.74 -9.31
N ASP A 352 8.70 -13.15 -9.74
CA ASP A 352 9.71 -13.76 -8.88
C ASP A 352 10.20 -12.80 -7.81
N LYS A 353 10.55 -11.59 -8.26
CA LYS A 353 11.03 -10.48 -7.43
C LYS A 353 9.94 -10.02 -6.47
N ALA A 354 8.69 -9.96 -6.95
CA ALA A 354 7.54 -9.65 -6.12
C ALA A 354 7.29 -10.71 -5.04
N PHE A 355 7.53 -11.99 -5.33
CA PHE A 355 7.40 -13.05 -4.31
C PHE A 355 8.48 -12.96 -3.26
N HIS A 356 9.73 -12.77 -3.67
CA HIS A 356 10.79 -12.52 -2.71
C HIS A 356 10.48 -11.30 -1.83
N LEU A 357 10.04 -10.20 -2.44
CA LEU A 357 9.61 -9.00 -1.70
C LEU A 357 8.48 -9.30 -0.72
N TYR A 358 7.43 -10.01 -1.13
CA TYR A 358 6.31 -10.38 -0.27
C TYR A 358 6.77 -11.20 0.94
N SER A 359 7.60 -12.20 0.69
CA SER A 359 8.16 -13.08 1.70
C SER A 359 9.07 -12.31 2.68
N ALA A 360 9.98 -11.49 2.16
CA ALA A 360 10.87 -10.66 2.97
C ALA A 360 10.11 -9.63 3.82
N LEU A 361 9.05 -9.01 3.29
CA LEU A 361 8.18 -8.12 4.05
C LEU A 361 7.48 -8.86 5.19
N ALA A 362 7.00 -10.09 4.94
CA ALA A 362 6.43 -10.93 5.99
C ALA A 362 7.45 -11.33 7.05
N PHE A 363 8.70 -11.57 6.65
CA PHE A 363 9.81 -11.79 7.56
C PHE A 363 10.01 -10.57 8.48
N CYS A 364 10.19 -9.38 7.91
CA CYS A 364 10.49 -8.16 8.64
C CYS A 364 9.32 -7.70 9.52
N ARG A 365 8.08 -7.86 9.07
CA ARG A 365 6.86 -7.45 9.81
C ARG A 365 6.70 -8.17 11.16
N ASN A 366 7.25 -9.38 11.28
CA ASN A 366 7.13 -10.26 12.43
C ASN A 366 8.42 -10.38 13.26
N LEU A 367 9.46 -9.60 12.93
CA LEU A 367 10.58 -9.40 13.86
C LEU A 367 10.09 -8.50 15.01
N PRO A 368 10.37 -8.82 16.28
CA PRO A 368 10.21 -7.84 17.36
C PRO A 368 11.08 -6.62 17.03
N PRO A 369 10.63 -5.38 17.31
CA PRO A 369 11.52 -4.23 17.22
C PRO A 369 12.66 -4.43 18.21
N ASP A 370 13.90 -4.26 17.74
CA ASP A 370 15.12 -4.26 18.57
C ASP A 370 15.09 -3.17 19.65
#